data_AF-A0A831WX95-F1
#
_entry.id   AF-A0A831WX95-F1
#
_cell.length_a   1.000
_cell.length_b   1.000
_cell.length_c   1.000
_cell.angle_alpha   90.00
_cell.angle_beta   90.00
_cell.angle_gamma   90.00
#
_symmetry.space_group_name_H-M   'P 1'
#
loop_
_entity.id
_entity.type
_entity.pdbx_description
1 polymer ?
#
loop_
_entity_poly.entity_id
_entity_poly.type
_entity_poly.pdbx_seq_one_letter_code
_entity_poly.pdbx_strand_id
1 'polypeptide(L)'
;MTTATEKREKRHYWLREDFDQLMDLLPAADREMLKDMLPAGEELPGDRSSSSSLVYPKTIEGAFRELRLRGLKCDAADLLHLVEQRIVQPAGEMSDLQWSKDDIDAAAEWLYENERWDSWTHFCWVCNLRFGQCVQAYRVAAARFGWGFSQSFDPLGRVTVIEPPDDPDDYARIRFFPKGTKVEPKGVSQ
;
A
#
# COMPACT_ATOMS: atom_id res chain seq x y z
N MET A 1 17.63 20.59 -29.34
CA MET A 1 17.43 19.15 -29.09
C MET A 1 17.07 19.01 -27.63
N THR A 2 15.78 19.05 -27.34
CA THR A 2 15.22 18.88 -26.00
C THR A 2 15.22 17.40 -25.70
N THR A 3 15.98 16.99 -24.69
CA THR A 3 15.99 15.63 -24.13
C THR A 3 14.57 15.26 -23.76
N ALA A 4 14.01 14.23 -24.41
CA ALA A 4 12.78 13.60 -23.97
C ALA A 4 13.04 13.07 -22.55
N THR A 5 12.40 13.67 -21.56
CA THR A 5 12.35 13.13 -20.21
C THR A 5 11.76 11.72 -20.33
N GLU A 6 12.56 10.69 -20.06
CA GLU A 6 12.06 9.31 -20.05
C GLU A 6 10.85 9.26 -19.11
N LYS A 7 9.70 8.95 -19.70
CA LYS A 7 8.43 8.92 -19.00
C LYS A 7 8.46 7.67 -18.12
N ARG A 8 8.75 7.85 -16.82
CA ARG A 8 8.71 6.75 -15.86
C ARG A 8 7.34 6.10 -15.92
N GLU A 9 7.32 4.78 -16.05
CA GLU A 9 6.09 4.01 -16.04
C GLU A 9 5.35 4.18 -14.70
N LYS A 10 4.02 4.30 -14.78
CA LYS A 10 3.18 4.45 -13.59
C LYS A 10 3.21 3.18 -12.75
N ARG A 11 3.41 3.34 -11.45
CA ARG A 11 3.30 2.29 -10.44
C ARG A 11 1.99 2.43 -9.68
N HIS A 12 1.32 1.32 -9.39
CA HIS A 12 -0.03 1.33 -8.81
C HIS A 12 -0.11 0.62 -7.46
N TYR A 13 1.03 0.15 -6.94
CA TYR A 13 1.18 -0.31 -5.57
C TYR A 13 1.52 0.90 -4.66
N TRP A 14 1.59 0.67 -3.35
CA TRP A 14 1.89 1.73 -2.40
C TRP A 14 3.38 2.08 -2.42
N LEU A 15 3.70 3.20 -3.06
CA LEU A 15 5.05 3.72 -3.15
C LEU A 15 5.60 4.12 -1.78
N ARG A 16 6.93 3.99 -1.62
CA ARG A 16 7.66 4.26 -0.38
C ARG A 16 7.30 5.62 0.22
N GLU A 17 7.28 6.66 -0.61
CA GLU A 17 7.00 8.04 -0.21
C GLU A 17 5.62 8.17 0.48
N ASP A 18 4.58 7.63 -0.14
CA ASP A 18 3.23 7.66 0.43
C ASP A 18 3.12 6.76 1.64
N PHE A 19 3.82 5.62 1.62
CA PHE A 19 3.78 4.62 2.70
C PHE A 19 4.36 5.22 3.97
N ASP A 20 5.58 5.75 3.88
CA ASP A 20 6.25 6.40 5.01
C ASP A 20 5.44 7.59 5.51
N GLN A 21 4.95 8.45 4.60
CA GLN A 21 4.13 9.62 4.97
C GLN A 21 2.86 9.22 5.72
N LEU A 22 2.11 8.25 5.21
CA LEU A 22 0.82 7.86 5.80
C LEU A 22 1.00 6.99 7.05
N MET A 23 2.08 6.22 7.19
CA MET A 23 2.37 5.46 8.40
C MET A 23 2.91 6.35 9.54
N ASP A 24 3.62 7.42 9.19
CA ASP A 24 4.10 8.39 10.18
C ASP A 24 2.94 9.18 10.81
N LEU A 25 1.89 9.45 10.03
CA LEU A 25 0.68 10.12 10.49
C LEU A 25 -0.22 9.27 11.41
N LEU A 26 0.11 7.99 11.64
CA LEU A 26 -0.66 7.15 12.55
C LEU A 26 -0.55 7.67 13.98
N PRO A 27 -1.65 8.14 14.61
CA PRO A 27 -1.65 8.58 15.99
C PRO A 27 -1.07 7.50 16.92
N ALA A 28 -0.29 7.91 17.92
CA ALA A 28 0.20 6.98 18.93
C ALA A 28 -0.96 6.21 19.63
N ALA A 29 -2.12 6.85 19.78
CA ALA A 29 -3.33 6.23 20.30
C ALA A 29 -3.93 5.14 19.37
N ASP A 30 -3.83 5.31 18.05
CA ASP A 30 -4.28 4.30 17.08
C ASP A 30 -3.28 3.12 17.04
N ARG A 31 -1.99 3.39 17.26
CA ARG A 31 -0.97 2.34 17.48
C ARG A 31 -1.26 1.54 18.75
N GLU A 32 -1.64 2.19 19.85
CA GLU A 32 -2.06 1.51 21.09
C GLU A 32 -3.41 0.77 20.94
N MET A 33 -4.40 1.34 20.26
CA MET A 33 -5.66 0.62 19.96
C MET A 33 -5.43 -0.63 19.11
N LEU A 34 -4.50 -0.58 18.16
CA LEU A 34 -4.09 -1.77 17.42
C LEU A 34 -3.46 -2.83 18.34
N LYS A 35 -2.68 -2.45 19.36
CA LYS A 35 -2.17 -3.41 20.37
C LYS A 35 -3.30 -4.09 21.14
N ASP A 36 -4.31 -3.33 21.54
CA ASP A 36 -5.40 -3.81 22.41
C ASP A 36 -6.46 -4.64 21.65
N MET A 37 -6.56 -4.48 20.32
CA MET A 37 -7.48 -5.23 19.47
C MET A 37 -6.87 -6.49 18.86
N LEU A 38 -5.55 -6.69 18.99
CA LEU A 38 -4.86 -7.87 18.47
C LEU A 38 -4.89 -9.01 19.51
N PRO A 39 -5.27 -10.25 19.13
CA PRO A 39 -5.19 -11.40 20.03
C PRO A 39 -3.74 -11.60 20.49
N ALA A 40 -3.56 -12.14 21.70
CA ALA A 40 -2.25 -12.43 22.27
C ALA A 40 -1.41 -13.26 21.29
N GLY A 41 -0.40 -12.65 20.66
CA GLY A 41 0.42 -13.25 19.60
C GLY A 41 0.63 -12.40 18.34
N GLU A 42 -0.05 -11.25 18.19
CA GLU A 42 0.11 -10.37 17.01
C GLU A 42 0.72 -8.97 17.30
N GLU A 43 1.18 -8.35 16.22
CA GLU A 43 2.18 -7.27 16.08
C GLU A 43 2.15 -6.16 17.16
N LEU A 44 3.28 -5.96 17.84
CA LEU A 44 3.52 -4.73 18.60
C LEU A 44 3.96 -3.60 17.64
N PRO A 45 3.28 -2.43 17.62
CA PRO A 45 3.76 -1.23 16.95
C PRO A 45 5.20 -0.92 17.35
N GLY A 46 6.09 -0.87 16.35
CA GLY A 46 7.52 -0.67 16.54
C GLY A 46 8.37 -1.94 16.43
N ASP A 47 7.77 -3.13 16.33
CA ASP A 47 8.50 -4.35 16.00
C ASP A 47 8.98 -4.31 14.54
N ARG A 48 10.21 -4.79 14.30
CA ARG A 48 10.81 -5.01 12.98
C ARG A 48 10.01 -6.02 12.15
N SER A 49 9.22 -6.88 12.79
CA SER A 49 8.31 -7.86 12.16
C SER A 49 6.97 -7.26 11.71
N SER A 50 6.62 -6.05 12.15
CA SER A 50 5.31 -5.45 11.85
C SER A 50 5.24 -4.88 10.43
N SER A 51 4.10 -5.11 9.77
CA SER A 51 3.75 -4.56 8.45
C SER A 51 3.78 -3.03 8.38
N SER A 52 3.39 -2.37 9.49
CA SER A 52 3.16 -0.92 9.56
C SER A 52 4.28 -0.15 10.27
N SER A 53 5.25 -0.87 10.84
CA SER A 53 6.41 -0.28 11.51
C SER A 53 7.36 0.36 10.50
N LEU A 54 7.83 1.57 10.79
CA LEU A 54 8.88 2.24 10.02
C LEU A 54 10.29 1.96 10.57
N VAL A 55 10.45 0.94 11.42
CA VAL A 55 11.74 0.51 11.97
C VAL A 55 12.42 -0.45 11.00
N TYR A 56 13.65 -0.11 10.61
CA TYR A 56 14.51 -0.89 9.71
C TYR A 56 15.87 -1.15 10.35
N PRO A 57 16.60 -2.20 9.93
CA PRO A 57 16.20 -3.21 8.93
C PRO A 57 15.03 -4.08 9.42
N LYS A 58 14.19 -4.61 8.54
CA LYS A 58 13.11 -5.54 8.90
C LYS A 58 13.61 -6.99 8.97
N THR A 59 12.86 -7.83 9.68
CA THR A 59 12.98 -9.28 9.49
C THR A 59 12.35 -9.68 8.15
N ILE A 60 12.60 -10.89 7.66
CA ILE A 60 11.90 -11.41 6.46
C ILE A 60 10.38 -11.35 6.62
N GLU A 61 9.89 -11.61 7.83
CA GLU A 61 8.48 -11.50 8.17
C GLU A 61 7.96 -10.08 8.02
N GLY A 62 8.65 -9.11 8.61
CA GLY A 62 8.28 -7.70 8.44
C GLY A 62 8.32 -7.25 6.98
N ALA A 63 9.30 -7.72 6.21
CA ALA A 63 9.46 -7.37 4.80
C ALA A 63 8.26 -7.87 3.95
N PHE A 64 7.90 -9.15 4.01
CA PHE A 64 6.77 -9.65 3.21
C PHE A 64 5.44 -9.06 3.69
N ARG A 65 5.28 -8.82 5.01
CA ARG A 65 4.07 -8.21 5.57
C ARG A 65 3.92 -6.75 5.11
N GLU A 66 5.01 -5.98 5.06
CA GLU A 66 5.00 -4.63 4.48
C GLU A 66 4.63 -4.67 2.99
N LEU A 67 5.24 -5.55 2.20
CA LEU A 67 4.93 -5.69 0.76
C LEU A 67 3.46 -6.02 0.53
N ARG A 68 2.88 -6.90 1.35
CA ARG A 68 1.44 -7.19 1.33
C ARG A 68 0.60 -5.97 1.69
N LEU A 69 0.96 -5.22 2.72
CA LEU A 69 0.27 -3.97 3.07
C LEU A 69 0.37 -2.93 1.95
N ARG A 70 1.47 -2.93 1.20
CA ARG A 70 1.70 -2.08 0.03
C ARG A 70 0.98 -2.56 -1.24
N GLY A 71 0.20 -3.64 -1.16
CA GLY A 71 -0.65 -4.13 -2.25
C GLY A 71 -0.02 -5.21 -3.13
N LEU A 72 1.06 -5.87 -2.69
CA LEU A 72 1.77 -6.88 -3.47
C LEU A 72 1.56 -8.28 -2.90
N LYS A 73 1.48 -9.29 -3.76
CA LYS A 73 1.43 -10.70 -3.37
C LYS A 73 2.84 -11.21 -3.09
N CYS A 74 3.14 -11.38 -1.82
CA CYS A 74 4.45 -11.80 -1.36
C CYS A 74 4.32 -12.65 -0.07
N ASP A 75 5.11 -13.70 0.02
CA ASP A 75 5.38 -14.43 1.26
C ASP A 75 6.89 -14.58 1.49
N ALA A 76 7.28 -15.29 2.56
CA ALA A 76 8.69 -15.50 2.88
C ALA A 76 9.43 -16.32 1.80
N ALA A 77 8.77 -17.27 1.14
CA ALA A 77 9.40 -18.09 0.10
C ALA A 77 9.66 -17.27 -1.17
N ASP A 78 8.73 -16.38 -1.53
CA ASP A 78 8.92 -15.42 -2.61
C ASP A 78 10.16 -14.55 -2.33
N LEU A 79 10.32 -14.00 -1.11
CA LEU A 79 11.49 -13.18 -0.78
C LEU A 79 12.81 -13.94 -0.81
N LEU A 80 12.85 -15.17 -0.30
CA LEU A 80 14.04 -16.02 -0.39
C LEU A 80 14.41 -16.30 -1.85
N HIS A 81 13.41 -16.53 -2.71
CA HIS A 81 13.64 -16.70 -4.13
C HIS A 81 14.29 -15.45 -4.77
N LEU A 82 13.88 -14.24 -4.39
CA LEU A 82 14.51 -13.00 -4.88
C LEU A 82 15.97 -12.86 -4.44
N VAL A 83 16.30 -13.31 -3.22
CA VAL A 83 17.69 -13.38 -2.73
C VAL A 83 18.51 -14.37 -3.56
N GLU A 84 17.97 -15.57 -3.81
CA GLU A 84 18.63 -16.60 -4.62
C GLU A 84 18.91 -16.12 -6.06
N GLN A 85 17.97 -15.38 -6.65
CA GLN A 85 18.12 -14.77 -7.98
C GLN A 85 18.99 -13.49 -7.99
N ARG A 86 19.50 -13.06 -6.82
CA ARG A 86 20.29 -11.84 -6.64
C ARG A 86 19.60 -10.55 -7.08
N ILE A 87 18.26 -10.54 -7.03
CA ILE A 87 17.44 -9.35 -7.30
C ILE A 87 17.56 -8.39 -6.12
N VAL A 88 17.65 -8.93 -4.89
CA VAL A 88 17.84 -8.20 -3.64
C VAL A 88 19.00 -8.81 -2.85
N GLN A 89 19.64 -8.02 -1.98
CA GLN A 89 20.81 -8.47 -1.21
C GLN A 89 20.72 -7.97 0.25
N PRO A 90 19.71 -8.43 1.02
CA PRO A 90 19.60 -8.09 2.42
C PRO A 90 20.84 -8.54 3.19
N ALA A 91 21.22 -7.77 4.22
CA ALA A 91 22.39 -8.07 5.04
C ALA A 91 22.15 -9.26 5.98
N GLY A 92 23.22 -9.84 6.52
CA GLY A 92 23.14 -10.92 7.51
C GLY A 92 23.22 -12.33 6.91
N GLU A 93 23.10 -13.33 7.78
CA GLU A 93 23.10 -14.75 7.41
C GLU A 93 21.70 -15.18 6.96
N MET A 94 21.59 -16.25 6.18
CA MET A 94 20.30 -16.75 5.68
C MET A 94 19.25 -17.02 6.78
N SER A 95 19.69 -17.36 7.99
CA SER A 95 18.81 -17.58 9.14
C SER A 95 18.34 -16.29 9.84
N ASP A 96 18.96 -15.15 9.55
CA ASP A 96 18.64 -13.84 10.14
C ASP A 96 18.89 -12.70 9.13
N LEU A 97 18.20 -12.75 7.99
CA LEU A 97 18.29 -11.72 6.96
C LEU A 97 17.68 -10.39 7.44
N GLN A 98 18.44 -9.32 7.25
CA GLN A 98 18.14 -7.95 7.65
C GLN A 98 17.79 -7.10 6.42
N TRP A 99 16.50 -6.86 6.22
CA TRP A 99 15.96 -6.22 5.03
C TRP A 99 15.95 -4.70 5.17
N SER A 100 16.72 -4.00 4.35
CA SER A 100 16.68 -2.54 4.29
C SER A 100 15.42 -2.03 3.56
N LYS A 101 15.20 -0.71 3.57
CA LYS A 101 14.17 -0.08 2.73
C LYS A 101 14.43 -0.35 1.25
N ASP A 102 15.69 -0.22 0.83
CA ASP A 102 16.11 -0.38 -0.56
C ASP A 102 15.89 -1.82 -1.04
N ASP A 103 16.16 -2.83 -0.21
CA ASP A 103 15.88 -4.23 -0.53
C ASP A 103 14.38 -4.48 -0.72
N ILE A 104 13.55 -3.91 0.15
CA ILE A 104 12.09 -4.06 0.08
C ILE A 104 11.55 -3.31 -1.14
N ASP A 105 12.09 -2.14 -1.47
CA ASP A 105 11.67 -1.37 -2.64
C ASP A 105 12.12 -2.04 -3.95
N ALA A 106 13.31 -2.64 -4.00
CA ALA A 106 13.75 -3.46 -5.11
C ALA A 106 12.87 -4.72 -5.30
N ALA A 107 12.52 -5.39 -4.19
CA ALA A 107 11.55 -6.50 -4.24
C ALA A 107 10.17 -6.03 -4.71
N ALA A 108 9.72 -4.85 -4.28
CA ALA A 108 8.43 -4.28 -4.68
C ALA A 108 8.36 -4.02 -6.19
N GLU A 109 9.42 -3.43 -6.77
CA GLU A 109 9.52 -3.21 -8.21
C GLU A 109 9.47 -4.52 -8.98
N TRP A 110 10.26 -5.52 -8.57
CA TRP A 110 10.26 -6.82 -9.25
C TRP A 110 8.90 -7.51 -9.16
N LEU A 111 8.27 -7.53 -7.98
CA LEU A 111 6.93 -8.11 -7.80
C LEU A 111 5.90 -7.39 -8.67
N TYR A 112 5.99 -6.07 -8.77
CA TYR A 112 5.10 -5.28 -9.60
C TYR A 112 5.29 -5.56 -11.08
N GLU A 113 6.53 -5.63 -11.58
CA GLU A 113 6.83 -5.94 -12.99
C GLU A 113 6.44 -7.36 -13.39
N ASN A 114 6.37 -8.29 -12.43
CA ASN A 114 5.96 -9.68 -12.64
C ASN A 114 4.48 -9.94 -12.29
N GLU A 115 3.66 -8.89 -12.29
CA GLU A 115 2.19 -8.97 -12.07
C GLU A 115 1.79 -9.66 -10.74
N ARG A 116 2.67 -9.63 -9.73
CA ARG A 116 2.41 -10.16 -8.38
C ARG A 116 1.58 -9.15 -7.58
N TRP A 117 0.43 -8.76 -8.12
CA TRP A 117 -0.45 -7.75 -7.55
C TRP A 117 -1.54 -8.39 -6.71
N ASP A 118 -1.89 -7.76 -5.59
CA ASP A 118 -3.15 -8.06 -4.92
C ASP A 118 -4.36 -7.46 -5.67
N SER A 119 -5.56 -7.67 -5.13
CA SER A 119 -6.78 -7.14 -5.74
C SER A 119 -6.83 -5.61 -5.76
N TRP A 120 -6.19 -4.95 -4.81
CA TRP A 120 -6.23 -3.49 -4.66
C TRP A 120 -5.25 -2.79 -5.57
N THR A 121 -4.04 -3.32 -5.74
CA THR A 121 -3.11 -2.88 -6.78
C THR A 121 -3.69 -3.09 -8.17
N HIS A 122 -4.36 -4.22 -8.41
CA HIS A 122 -5.04 -4.44 -9.69
C HIS A 122 -6.20 -3.44 -9.91
N PHE A 123 -7.01 -3.15 -8.88
CA PHE A 123 -8.02 -2.09 -8.92
C PHE A 123 -7.41 -0.72 -9.25
N CYS A 124 -6.31 -0.38 -8.59
CA CYS A 124 -5.58 0.86 -8.82
C CYS A 124 -5.05 0.94 -10.26
N TRP A 125 -4.49 -0.14 -10.79
CA TRP A 125 -4.03 -0.22 -12.17
C TRP A 125 -5.16 -0.01 -13.18
N VAL A 126 -6.28 -0.74 -13.07
CA VAL A 126 -7.43 -0.60 -13.98
C VAL A 126 -8.00 0.82 -13.95
N CYS A 127 -8.03 1.45 -12.78
CA CYS A 127 -8.60 2.78 -12.60
C CYS A 127 -7.60 3.94 -12.79
N ASN A 128 -6.35 3.67 -13.18
CA ASN A 128 -5.26 4.66 -13.25
C ASN A 128 -5.11 5.46 -11.93
N LEU A 129 -5.06 4.75 -10.80
CA LEU A 129 -4.93 5.32 -9.46
C LEU A 129 -3.60 4.94 -8.79
N ARG A 130 -3.01 5.84 -8.02
CA ARG A 130 -1.89 5.55 -7.12
C ARG A 130 -2.40 4.99 -5.80
N PHE A 131 -1.90 3.86 -5.32
CA PHE A 131 -2.43 3.18 -4.12
C PHE A 131 -2.48 4.09 -2.88
N GLY A 132 -1.37 4.80 -2.59
CA GLY A 132 -1.29 5.68 -1.42
C GLY A 132 -2.35 6.78 -1.44
N GLN A 133 -2.71 7.28 -2.63
CA GLN A 133 -3.78 8.25 -2.81
C GLN A 133 -5.15 7.66 -2.43
N CYS A 134 -5.39 6.37 -2.73
CA CYS A 134 -6.62 5.68 -2.35
C CYS A 134 -6.71 5.55 -0.83
N VAL A 135 -5.61 5.17 -0.18
CA VAL A 135 -5.56 5.09 1.30
C VAL A 135 -5.79 6.46 1.93
N GLN A 136 -5.14 7.50 1.42
CA GLN A 136 -5.33 8.86 1.91
C GLN A 136 -6.79 9.31 1.78
N ALA A 137 -7.37 9.16 0.59
CA ALA A 137 -8.76 9.52 0.33
C ALA A 137 -9.73 8.74 1.24
N TYR A 138 -9.45 7.46 1.47
CA TYR A 138 -10.22 6.62 2.37
C TYR A 138 -10.15 7.09 3.81
N ARG A 139 -8.95 7.40 4.33
CA ARG A 139 -8.77 7.91 5.70
C ARG A 139 -9.45 9.27 5.90
N VAL A 140 -9.39 10.15 4.91
CA VAL A 140 -10.13 11.43 4.94
C VAL A 140 -11.64 11.18 5.02
N ALA A 141 -12.17 10.27 4.20
CA ALA A 141 -13.59 9.91 4.24
C ALA A 141 -13.96 9.25 5.57
N ALA A 142 -13.12 8.37 6.11
CA ALA A 142 -13.34 7.70 7.37
C ALA A 142 -13.41 8.68 8.55
N ALA A 143 -12.49 9.65 8.60
CA ALA A 143 -12.53 10.73 9.58
C ALA A 143 -13.79 11.61 9.43
N ARG A 144 -14.20 11.90 8.17
CA ARG A 144 -15.36 12.75 7.89
C ARG A 144 -16.70 12.07 8.20
N PHE A 145 -16.82 10.76 7.99
CA PHE A 145 -18.08 10.01 8.07
C PHE A 145 -18.13 9.01 9.22
N GLY A 146 -17.09 8.89 10.03
CA GLY A 146 -17.04 8.03 11.21
C GLY A 146 -16.92 6.53 10.89
N TRP A 147 -16.15 6.14 9.86
CA TRP A 147 -16.04 4.74 9.41
C TRP A 147 -14.97 3.90 10.11
N GLY A 148 -14.32 4.45 11.14
CA GLY A 148 -13.19 3.81 11.79
C GLY A 148 -11.91 3.86 10.94
N PHE A 149 -10.78 3.67 11.61
CA PHE A 149 -9.47 3.72 10.98
C PHE A 149 -9.17 2.43 10.19
N SER A 150 -8.44 2.54 9.08
CA SER A 150 -7.88 1.40 8.33
C SER A 150 -6.48 1.73 7.83
N GLN A 151 -5.60 0.73 7.88
CA GLN A 151 -4.26 0.83 7.32
C GLN A 151 -4.28 0.78 5.79
N SER A 152 -5.34 0.26 5.18
CA SER A 152 -5.57 0.23 3.73
C SER A 152 -6.88 0.95 3.36
N PHE A 153 -7.40 0.75 2.16
CA PHE A 153 -8.70 1.22 1.71
C PHE A 153 -9.63 0.05 1.37
N ASP A 154 -10.93 0.27 1.49
CA ASP A 154 -11.96 -0.69 1.07
C ASP A 154 -13.05 0.06 0.31
N PRO A 155 -13.17 -0.11 -1.01
CA PRO A 155 -14.24 0.53 -1.79
C PRO A 155 -15.60 -0.14 -1.61
N LEU A 156 -15.67 -1.37 -1.09
CA LEU A 156 -16.91 -2.14 -1.02
C LEU A 156 -17.91 -1.49 -0.06
N GLY A 157 -19.18 -1.50 -0.46
CA GLY A 157 -20.26 -0.91 0.34
C GLY A 157 -20.26 0.62 0.39
N ARG A 158 -19.36 1.30 -0.34
CA ARG A 158 -19.23 2.77 -0.38
C ARG A 158 -19.47 3.30 -1.78
N VAL A 159 -19.85 4.57 -1.88
CA VAL A 159 -19.90 5.28 -3.16
C VAL A 159 -18.49 5.75 -3.47
N THR A 160 -17.89 5.19 -4.51
CA THR A 160 -16.54 5.55 -4.97
C THR A 160 -16.65 6.42 -6.20
N VAL A 161 -16.12 7.64 -6.12
CA VAL A 161 -16.07 8.60 -7.23
C VAL A 161 -14.65 8.64 -7.74
N ILE A 162 -14.45 8.30 -9.01
CA ILE A 162 -13.17 8.38 -9.70
C ILE A 162 -13.30 9.42 -10.81
N GLU A 163 -12.49 10.47 -10.72
CA GLU A 163 -12.44 11.56 -11.69
C GLU A 163 -11.20 11.41 -12.57
N PRO A 164 -11.32 11.57 -13.90
CA PRO A 164 -10.16 11.52 -14.75
C PRO A 164 -9.13 12.59 -14.35
N PRO A 165 -7.84 12.36 -14.63
CA PRO A 165 -6.84 13.37 -14.44
C PRO A 165 -7.06 14.53 -15.43
N ASP A 166 -6.55 15.71 -15.07
CA ASP A 166 -6.57 16.86 -15.97
C ASP A 166 -5.49 16.72 -17.08
N ASP A 167 -4.38 16.01 -16.77
CA ASP A 167 -3.33 15.60 -17.71
C ASP A 167 -3.38 14.06 -17.94
N PRO A 168 -3.35 13.55 -19.18
CA PRO A 168 -3.32 12.10 -19.44
C PRO A 168 -2.16 11.36 -18.76
N ASP A 169 -1.08 12.06 -18.45
CA ASP A 169 0.12 11.52 -17.84
C ASP A 169 0.02 11.40 -16.31
N ASP A 170 -1.05 11.94 -15.72
CA ASP A 170 -1.31 11.90 -14.28
C ASP A 170 -2.23 10.74 -13.87
N TYR A 171 -2.28 10.49 -12.57
CA TYR A 171 -3.25 9.56 -11.99
C TYR A 171 -4.63 10.19 -11.87
N ALA A 172 -5.67 9.39 -12.08
CA ALA A 172 -7.04 9.76 -11.74
C ALA A 172 -7.17 10.11 -10.24
N ARG A 173 -8.19 10.88 -9.90
CA ARG A 173 -8.50 11.29 -8.52
C ARG A 173 -9.61 10.42 -7.96
N ILE A 174 -9.53 10.05 -6.68
CA ILE A 174 -10.53 9.20 -6.02
C ILE A 174 -11.07 9.85 -4.75
N ARG A 175 -12.39 9.70 -4.52
CA ARG A 175 -13.09 10.11 -3.30
C ARG A 175 -14.09 9.06 -2.89
N PHE A 176 -14.28 8.88 -1.58
CA PHE A 176 -15.25 7.95 -1.02
C PHE A 176 -16.38 8.70 -0.30
N PHE A 177 -17.61 8.21 -0.45
CA PHE A 177 -18.81 8.75 0.17
C PHE A 177 -19.72 7.65 0.72
N PRO A 178 -20.56 7.94 1.72
CA PRO A 178 -21.64 7.04 2.11
C PRO A 178 -22.62 6.81 0.95
N LYS A 179 -23.31 5.68 1.00
CA LYS A 179 -24.54 5.48 0.23
C LYS A 179 -25.61 6.50 0.62
N GLY A 180 -26.56 6.78 -0.26
CA GLY A 180 -27.60 7.78 -0.08
C GLY A 180 -27.14 9.23 -0.27
N THR A 181 -25.89 9.45 -0.69
CA THR A 181 -25.39 10.79 -1.00
C THR A 181 -25.80 11.24 -2.40
N LYS A 182 -25.78 12.56 -2.65
CA LYS A 182 -26.17 13.13 -3.96
C LYS A 182 -25.31 12.67 -5.13
N VAL A 183 -24.14 12.10 -4.85
CA VAL A 183 -23.18 11.59 -5.83
C VAL A 183 -23.36 10.10 -6.09
N GLU A 184 -24.27 9.42 -5.39
CA GLU A 184 -24.61 8.03 -5.66
C GLU A 184 -25.20 7.91 -7.07
N PRO A 185 -24.67 7.01 -7.93
CA PRO A 185 -25.23 6.79 -9.26
C PRO A 185 -26.70 6.39 -9.14
N LYS A 186 -27.59 7.22 -9.68
CA LYS A 186 -28.98 6.79 -9.90
C LYS A 186 -28.92 5.78 -11.02
N GLY A 187 -29.20 4.51 -10.70
CA GLY A 187 -29.23 3.45 -11.69
C GLY A 187 -30.00 3.93 -12.91
N VAL A 188 -29.38 3.87 -14.08
CA VAL A 188 -30.12 3.98 -15.33
C VAL A 188 -30.85 2.66 -15.41
N SER A 189 -32.14 2.65 -15.06
CA SER A 189 -33.00 1.50 -15.32
C SER A 189 -32.88 1.22 -16.83
N GLN A 190 -32.22 0.11 -17.18
CA GLN A 190 -32.31 -0.46 -18.52
C GLN A 190 -33.65 -1.17 -18.68
#